data_AF-A0AA37NVQ5-F1
#
_entry.id   AF-A0AA37NVQ5-F1
#
_cell.length_a   1.000
_cell.length_b   1.000
_cell.length_c   1.000
_cell.angle_alpha   90.00
_cell.angle_beta   90.00
_cell.angle_gamma   90.00
#
_symmetry.space_group_name_H-M   'P 1'
#
loop_
_entity.id
_entity.type
_entity.pdbx_description
1 polymer ?
#
loop_
_entity_poly.entity_id
_entity_poly.type
_entity_poly.pdbx_seq_one_letter_code
_entity_poly.pdbx_strand_id
1 'polypeptide(L)'
;MPHLSTLMPNYVTASIALSFGGFLNGYDTGCIGAIIHMEQFSATLGNLSATVRGITVSMILLTGIFPSLFAGQLADKHGRLRVILPGAALFGLGALLQATSFSLGQFIFGRAVSGVGQGAFLANIGVYLTEIAPSHRRGRLAALPQFMATLGICLGYFSCYTTSSLKDSMAWRLPYIVMVAVSIMLALVCRALPESPRWLLLWGRTSDAMAALELLDFDMDEARRDFLNTPQEQPSLSARQNFLLPFRGPYRSRTLLALFILSMAQLSGIDAITYVGCCLPRPFS
;
A
#
# COMPACT_ATOMS: atom_id res chain seq x y z
N MET A 1 1.37 -1.77 34.08
CA MET A 1 0.25 -2.31 33.28
C MET A 1 0.82 -3.19 32.18
N PRO A 2 0.96 -4.52 32.39
CA PRO A 2 1.72 -5.41 31.50
C PRO A 2 0.86 -6.15 30.45
N HIS A 3 -0.42 -5.79 30.27
CA HIS A 3 -1.35 -6.58 29.47
C HIS A 3 -1.46 -6.21 27.98
N LEU A 4 -0.65 -5.27 27.49
CA LEU A 4 -0.66 -4.84 26.07
C LEU A 4 0.57 -5.29 25.27
N SER A 5 1.57 -5.90 25.90
CA SER A 5 2.78 -6.42 25.24
C SER A 5 2.58 -7.75 24.50
N THR A 6 1.42 -8.41 24.66
CA THR A 6 1.11 -9.70 24.01
C THR A 6 0.36 -9.56 22.68
N LEU A 7 0.09 -8.34 22.21
CA LEU A 7 -0.76 -8.09 21.03
C LEU A 7 0.01 -7.98 19.69
N MET A 8 1.33 -8.23 19.69
CA MET A 8 2.23 -8.64 18.58
C MET A 8 3.58 -7.91 18.63
N PRO A 9 4.67 -8.54 19.12
CA PRO A 9 6.00 -7.94 19.13
C PRO A 9 7.06 -8.70 18.31
N ASN A 10 6.68 -9.55 17.35
CA ASN A 10 7.69 -10.19 16.48
C ASN A 10 7.79 -9.40 15.18
N TYR A 11 9.01 -9.15 14.69
CA TYR A 11 9.24 -8.51 13.38
C TYR A 11 8.47 -9.19 12.23
N VAL A 12 8.21 -10.50 12.34
CA VAL A 12 7.38 -11.26 11.39
C VAL A 12 5.90 -10.85 11.46
N THR A 13 5.33 -10.78 12.67
CA THR A 13 3.93 -10.39 12.86
C THR A 13 3.70 -8.94 12.46
N ALA A 14 4.64 -8.05 12.82
CA ALA A 14 4.67 -6.67 12.36
C ALA A 14 4.66 -6.61 10.82
N SER A 15 5.47 -7.46 10.19
CA SER A 15 5.60 -7.48 8.74
C SER A 15 4.34 -7.97 8.03
N ILE A 16 3.69 -9.02 8.56
CA ILE A 16 2.41 -9.52 8.04
C ILE A 16 1.33 -8.45 8.20
N ALA A 17 1.22 -7.84 9.39
CA ALA A 17 0.22 -6.82 9.69
C ALA A 17 0.36 -5.59 8.78
N LEU A 18 1.59 -5.12 8.55
CA LEU A 18 1.83 -3.99 7.65
C LEU A 18 1.63 -4.36 6.17
N SER A 19 1.87 -5.62 5.80
CA SER A 19 1.64 -6.12 4.44
C SER A 19 0.17 -6.12 4.03
N PHE A 20 -0.78 -5.95 4.96
CA PHE A 20 -2.18 -5.66 4.63
C PHE A 20 -2.37 -4.35 3.86
N GLY A 21 -1.41 -3.42 3.88
CA GLY A 21 -1.42 -2.29 2.94
C GLY A 21 -1.25 -2.74 1.48
N GLY A 22 -0.46 -3.79 1.23
CA GLY A 22 -0.40 -4.45 -0.08
C GLY A 22 -1.71 -5.14 -0.43
N PHE A 23 -2.35 -5.80 0.55
CA PHE A 23 -3.68 -6.38 0.39
C PHE A 23 -4.72 -5.34 -0.02
N LEU A 24 -4.76 -4.16 0.62
CA LEU A 24 -5.68 -3.08 0.25
C LEU A 24 -5.53 -2.66 -1.22
N ASN A 25 -4.28 -2.49 -1.68
CA ASN A 25 -3.95 -2.20 -3.06
C ASN A 25 -4.50 -3.28 -4.01
N GLY A 26 -4.20 -4.55 -3.74
CA GLY A 26 -4.64 -5.64 -4.59
C GLY A 26 -6.16 -5.86 -4.58
N TYR A 27 -6.78 -5.74 -3.40
CA TYR A 27 -8.22 -5.89 -3.24
C TYR A 27 -8.98 -4.79 -3.97
N ASP A 28 -8.49 -3.54 -3.96
CA ASP A 28 -9.03 -2.46 -4.80
C ASP A 28 -8.96 -2.78 -6.29
N THR A 29 -7.78 -3.19 -6.78
CA THR A 29 -7.56 -3.57 -8.18
C THR A 29 -8.47 -4.73 -8.63
N GLY A 30 -8.63 -5.76 -7.80
CA GLY A 30 -9.49 -6.91 -8.10
C GLY A 30 -10.99 -6.57 -8.06
N CYS A 31 -11.41 -5.68 -7.16
CA CYS A 31 -12.82 -5.33 -7.01
C CYS A 31 -13.31 -4.37 -8.10
N ILE A 32 -12.53 -3.35 -8.45
CA ILE A 32 -13.00 -2.30 -9.36
C ILE A 32 -13.37 -2.87 -10.74
N GLY A 33 -12.58 -3.83 -11.24
CA GLY A 33 -12.85 -4.49 -12.53
C GLY A 33 -14.19 -5.21 -12.57
N ALA A 34 -14.63 -5.83 -11.47
CA ALA A 34 -15.94 -6.48 -11.40
C ALA A 34 -17.08 -5.48 -11.11
N ILE A 35 -16.86 -4.53 -10.19
CA ILE A 35 -17.88 -3.58 -9.72
C ILE A 35 -18.41 -2.70 -10.85
N ILE A 36 -17.53 -2.17 -11.72
CA ILE A 36 -17.91 -1.28 -12.82
C ILE A 36 -18.75 -1.96 -13.91
N HIS A 37 -18.89 -3.29 -13.85
CA HIS A 37 -19.69 -4.12 -14.75
C HIS A 37 -20.96 -4.66 -14.09
N MET A 38 -21.17 -4.43 -12.79
CA MET A 38 -22.39 -4.86 -12.09
C MET A 38 -23.59 -4.00 -12.50
N GLU A 39 -24.74 -4.64 -12.76
CA GLU A 39 -25.98 -3.95 -13.10
C GLU A 39 -26.46 -3.03 -11.97
N GLN A 40 -26.25 -3.44 -10.71
CA GLN A 40 -26.57 -2.70 -9.50
C GLN A 40 -25.77 -1.38 -9.40
N PHE A 41 -24.53 -1.37 -9.90
CA PHE A 41 -23.69 -0.17 -9.97
C PHE A 41 -24.24 0.81 -11.01
N SER A 42 -24.54 0.32 -12.22
CA SER A 42 -25.15 1.11 -13.29
C SER A 42 -26.54 1.63 -12.91
N ALA A 43 -27.32 0.87 -12.15
CA ALA A 43 -28.63 1.28 -11.65
C ALA A 43 -28.54 2.44 -10.64
N THR A 44 -27.45 2.52 -9.86
CA THR A 44 -27.28 3.55 -8.83
C THR A 44 -26.57 4.80 -9.37
N LEU A 45 -25.56 4.62 -10.22
CA LEU A 45 -24.65 5.70 -10.65
C LEU A 45 -24.82 6.06 -12.14
N GLY A 46 -25.68 5.35 -12.86
CA GLY A 46 -25.92 5.51 -14.29
C GLY A 46 -25.00 4.63 -15.15
N ASN A 47 -25.40 4.42 -16.40
CA ASN A 47 -24.59 3.71 -17.39
C ASN A 47 -23.33 4.51 -17.71
N LEU A 48 -22.16 3.90 -17.55
CA LEU A 48 -20.89 4.52 -17.89
C LEU A 48 -20.52 4.25 -19.35
N SER A 49 -20.20 5.32 -20.08
CA SER A 49 -19.47 5.20 -21.33
C SER A 49 -18.07 4.62 -21.08
N ALA A 50 -17.50 3.93 -22.09
CA ALA A 50 -16.18 3.30 -22.00
C ALA A 50 -15.09 4.28 -21.54
N THR A 51 -15.13 5.53 -22.02
CA THR A 51 -14.19 6.58 -21.63
C THR A 51 -14.29 6.91 -20.14
N VAL A 52 -15.51 7.06 -19.63
CA VAL A 52 -15.74 7.42 -18.22
C VAL A 52 -15.37 6.27 -17.29
N ARG A 53 -15.62 5.02 -17.71
CA ARG A 53 -15.16 3.83 -17.00
C ARG A 53 -13.63 3.82 -16.90
N GLY A 54 -12.93 4.04 -18.01
CA GLY A 54 -11.46 4.10 -18.05
C GLY A 54 -10.89 5.19 -17.13
N ILE A 55 -11.47 6.39 -17.16
CA ILE A 55 -11.09 7.49 -16.26
C ILE A 55 -11.31 7.11 -14.80
N THR A 56 -12.46 6.49 -14.48
CA THR A 56 -12.82 6.11 -13.11
C THR A 56 -11.84 5.10 -12.52
N VAL A 57 -11.46 4.08 -13.29
CA VAL A 57 -10.47 3.06 -12.89
C VAL A 57 -9.08 3.68 -12.74
N SER A 58 -8.69 4.53 -13.70
CA SER A 58 -7.33 5.10 -13.75
C SER A 58 -7.12 6.24 -12.76
N MET A 59 -8.19 6.84 -12.22
CA MET A 59 -8.12 8.00 -11.32
C MET A 59 -7.28 7.71 -10.07
N ILE A 60 -7.38 6.49 -9.53
CA ILE A 60 -6.62 6.10 -8.33
C ILE A 60 -5.10 6.10 -8.61
N LEU A 61 -4.70 5.61 -9.79
CA LEU A 61 -3.31 5.58 -10.23
C LEU A 61 -2.80 7.00 -10.50
N LEU A 62 -3.58 7.81 -11.22
CA LEU A 62 -3.21 9.19 -11.57
C LEU A 62 -2.98 10.07 -10.33
N THR A 63 -3.87 9.94 -9.33
CA THR A 63 -3.79 10.73 -8.11
C THR A 63 -2.73 10.22 -7.14
N GLY A 64 -2.39 8.92 -7.20
CA GLY A 64 -1.31 8.32 -6.41
C GLY A 64 0.09 8.73 -6.82
N ILE A 65 0.31 9.22 -8.05
CA ILE A 65 1.62 9.68 -8.53
C ILE A 65 2.15 10.82 -7.65
N PHE A 66 1.34 11.84 -7.41
CA PHE A 66 1.73 13.04 -6.68
C PHE A 66 2.29 12.75 -5.28
N PRO A 67 1.55 12.08 -4.37
CA PRO A 67 2.07 11.77 -3.05
C PRO A 67 3.24 10.79 -3.11
N SER A 68 3.27 9.83 -4.04
CA SER A 68 4.39 8.87 -4.15
C SER A 68 5.73 9.57 -4.37
N LEU A 69 5.75 10.68 -5.12
CA LEU A 69 6.97 11.47 -5.36
C LEU A 69 7.51 12.12 -4.08
N PHE A 70 6.63 12.56 -3.18
CA PHE A 70 7.02 13.25 -1.94
C PHE A 70 7.07 12.31 -0.72
N ALA A 71 6.41 11.17 -0.78
CA ALA A 71 6.24 10.24 0.33
C ALA A 71 7.58 9.72 0.86
N GLY A 72 8.55 9.45 -0.02
CA GLY A 72 9.89 9.02 0.39
C GLY A 72 10.63 10.11 1.18
N GLN A 73 10.64 11.35 0.67
CA GLN A 73 11.28 12.47 1.36
C GLN A 73 10.61 12.78 2.71
N LEU A 74 9.28 12.70 2.73
CA LEU A 74 8.50 12.94 3.93
C LEU A 74 8.79 11.86 4.98
N ALA A 75 8.93 10.62 4.55
CA ALA A 75 9.21 9.48 5.41
C ALA A 75 10.66 9.49 5.92
N ASP A 76 11.62 9.96 5.13
CA ASP A 76 13.00 10.16 5.59
C ASP A 76 13.08 11.22 6.68
N LYS A 77 12.25 12.27 6.59
CA LYS A 77 12.23 13.37 7.56
C LYS A 77 11.43 13.06 8.83
N HIS A 78 10.25 12.45 8.70
CA HIS A 78 9.32 12.30 9.83
C HIS A 78 9.21 10.88 10.37
N GLY A 79 9.77 9.89 9.67
CA GLY A 79 9.60 8.47 9.97
C GLY A 79 8.64 7.81 8.97
N ARG A 80 8.81 6.49 8.77
CA ARG A 80 8.01 5.68 7.84
C ARG A 80 6.57 5.57 8.31
N LEU A 81 6.35 5.15 9.56
CA LEU A 81 5.00 4.90 10.09
C LEU A 81 4.17 6.17 10.20
N ARG A 82 4.82 7.31 10.46
CA ARG A 82 4.16 8.63 10.49
C ARG A 82 3.63 9.09 9.13
N VAL A 83 4.12 8.52 8.03
CA VAL A 83 3.59 8.76 6.68
C VAL A 83 2.58 7.69 6.28
N ILE A 84 2.80 6.43 6.67
CA ILE A 84 1.88 5.32 6.39
C ILE A 84 0.53 5.55 7.09
N LEU A 85 0.51 6.00 8.35
CA LEU A 85 -0.70 6.23 9.13
C LEU A 85 -1.71 7.20 8.45
N PRO A 86 -1.34 8.45 8.11
CA PRO A 86 -2.25 9.35 7.42
C PRO A 86 -2.60 8.86 6.02
N GLY A 87 -1.69 8.16 5.33
CA GLY A 87 -1.97 7.54 4.03
C GLY A 87 -3.07 6.47 4.13
N ALA A 88 -2.97 5.58 5.13
CA ALA A 88 -3.97 4.55 5.39
C ALA A 88 -5.32 5.18 5.75
N ALA A 89 -5.34 6.22 6.59
CA ALA A 89 -6.56 6.95 6.95
C ALA A 89 -7.21 7.63 5.73
N LEU A 90 -6.43 8.28 4.87
CA LEU A 90 -6.92 8.88 3.62
C LEU A 90 -7.51 7.82 2.68
N PHE A 91 -6.85 6.67 2.57
CA PHE A 91 -7.38 5.54 1.79
C PHE A 91 -8.73 5.07 2.33
N GLY A 92 -8.85 4.90 3.66
CA GLY A 92 -10.11 4.52 4.30
C GLY A 92 -11.22 5.55 4.09
N LEU A 93 -10.91 6.84 4.19
CA LEU A 93 -11.87 7.91 3.90
C LEU A 93 -12.32 7.89 2.44
N GLY A 94 -11.38 7.69 1.51
CA GLY A 94 -11.69 7.54 0.08
C GLY A 94 -12.56 6.31 -0.19
N ALA A 95 -12.28 5.17 0.43
CA ALA A 95 -13.11 3.97 0.32
C ALA A 95 -14.51 4.17 0.91
N LEU A 96 -14.63 4.90 2.03
CA LEU A 96 -15.91 5.24 2.65
C LEU A 96 -16.76 6.15 1.77
N LEU A 97 -16.15 7.18 1.16
CA LEU A 97 -16.83 8.06 0.21
C LEU A 97 -17.43 7.30 -0.98
N GLN A 98 -16.77 6.22 -1.37
CA GLN A 98 -17.22 5.36 -2.47
C GLN A 98 -18.30 4.39 -2.03
N ALA A 99 -18.15 3.77 -0.86
CA ALA A 99 -19.20 2.93 -0.28
C ALA A 99 -20.51 3.72 -0.08
N THR A 100 -20.43 5.03 0.19
CA THR A 100 -21.57 5.92 0.40
C THR A 100 -21.97 6.70 -0.85
N SER A 101 -21.40 6.43 -2.02
CA SER A 101 -21.65 7.26 -3.19
C SER A 101 -23.05 7.07 -3.77
N PHE A 102 -23.71 8.19 -4.07
CA PHE A 102 -24.97 8.25 -4.82
C PHE A 102 -24.84 8.98 -6.16
N SER A 103 -23.68 9.57 -6.44
CA SER A 103 -23.36 10.20 -7.71
C SER A 103 -21.99 9.75 -8.21
N LEU A 104 -21.83 9.70 -9.53
CA LEU A 104 -20.57 9.29 -10.14
C LEU A 104 -19.42 10.26 -9.78
N GLY A 105 -19.72 11.56 -9.65
CA GLY A 105 -18.74 12.56 -9.22
C GLY A 105 -18.18 12.28 -7.82
N GLN A 106 -19.06 11.91 -6.87
CA GLN A 106 -18.63 11.52 -5.52
C GLN A 106 -17.76 10.25 -5.54
N PHE A 107 -18.12 9.27 -6.38
CA PHE A 107 -17.35 8.05 -6.54
C PHE A 107 -15.94 8.33 -7.10
N ILE A 108 -15.84 9.12 -8.17
CA ILE A 108 -14.57 9.53 -8.77
C ILE A 108 -13.72 10.35 -7.78
N PHE A 109 -14.34 11.25 -7.01
CA PHE A 109 -13.65 11.98 -5.96
C PHE A 109 -13.13 11.05 -4.86
N GLY A 110 -13.92 10.06 -4.43
CA GLY A 110 -13.48 9.05 -3.49
C GLY A 110 -12.31 8.20 -4.01
N ARG A 111 -12.28 7.87 -5.31
CA ARG A 111 -11.12 7.24 -5.97
C ARG A 111 -9.89 8.12 -5.92
N ALA A 112 -10.03 9.42 -6.19
CA ALA A 112 -8.93 10.38 -6.10
C ALA A 112 -8.35 10.45 -4.68
N VAL A 113 -9.20 10.54 -3.66
CA VAL A 113 -8.77 10.55 -2.24
C VAL A 113 -8.08 9.23 -1.87
N SER A 114 -8.63 8.10 -2.32
CA SER A 114 -8.02 6.78 -2.08
C SER A 114 -6.64 6.67 -2.71
N GLY A 115 -6.48 7.15 -3.94
CA GLY A 115 -5.22 7.13 -4.67
C GLY A 115 -4.16 7.99 -3.99
N VAL A 116 -4.56 9.15 -3.46
CA VAL A 116 -3.63 9.99 -2.68
C VAL A 116 -3.12 9.24 -1.44
N GLY A 117 -4.01 8.56 -0.71
CA GLY A 117 -3.63 7.74 0.44
C GLY A 117 -2.70 6.58 0.07
N GLN A 118 -3.07 5.84 -0.98
CA GLN A 118 -2.34 4.68 -1.49
C GLN A 118 -0.90 5.03 -1.89
N GLY A 119 -0.72 6.10 -2.66
CA GLY A 119 0.62 6.55 -3.06
C GLY A 119 1.49 6.99 -1.87
N ALA A 120 0.89 7.50 -0.80
CA ALA A 120 1.63 7.88 0.40
C ALA A 120 2.12 6.68 1.22
N PHE A 121 1.32 5.62 1.35
CA PHE A 121 1.67 4.49 2.22
C PHE A 121 2.41 3.35 1.51
N LEU A 122 2.07 3.03 0.26
CA LEU A 122 2.44 1.74 -0.36
C LEU A 122 3.96 1.57 -0.51
N ALA A 123 4.64 2.61 -1.00
CA ALA A 123 6.10 2.60 -1.12
C ALA A 123 6.79 2.55 0.25
N ASN A 124 6.26 3.27 1.23
CA ASN A 124 6.83 3.36 2.56
C ASN A 124 6.70 2.05 3.36
N ILE A 125 5.64 1.26 3.12
CA ILE A 125 5.50 -0.08 3.70
C ILE A 125 6.66 -0.97 3.26
N GLY A 126 6.96 -1.00 1.95
CA GLY A 126 8.08 -1.79 1.42
C GLY A 126 9.41 -1.37 2.04
N VAL A 127 9.66 -0.07 2.15
CA VAL A 127 10.86 0.45 2.79
C VAL A 127 10.94 0.02 4.26
N TYR A 128 9.88 0.26 5.06
CA TYR A 128 9.85 -0.10 6.46
C TYR A 128 10.14 -1.60 6.67
N LEU A 129 9.51 -2.48 5.90
CA LEU A 129 9.75 -3.92 5.98
C LEU A 129 11.19 -4.30 5.67
N THR A 130 11.83 -3.63 4.71
CA THR A 130 13.24 -3.88 4.42
C THR A 130 14.18 -3.31 5.49
N GLU A 131 13.71 -2.37 6.30
CA GLU A 131 14.46 -1.75 7.40
C GLU A 131 14.31 -2.51 8.72
N ILE A 132 13.19 -3.19 8.94
CA ILE A 132 12.98 -4.06 10.12
C ILE A 132 13.32 -5.53 9.87
N ALA A 133 13.81 -5.88 8.68
CA ALA A 133 14.10 -7.26 8.33
C ALA A 133 15.56 -7.64 8.63
N PRO A 134 15.81 -8.81 9.24
CA PRO A 134 17.17 -9.33 9.37
C PRO A 134 17.75 -9.65 8.00
N SER A 135 19.08 -9.52 7.88
CA SER A 135 19.83 -9.69 6.63
C SER A 135 19.49 -10.99 5.90
N HIS A 136 19.30 -12.10 6.62
CA HIS A 136 19.01 -13.41 6.05
C HIS A 136 17.55 -13.63 5.60
N ARG A 137 16.56 -12.84 6.08
CA ARG A 137 15.13 -12.96 5.69
C ARG A 137 14.60 -11.75 4.93
N ARG A 138 15.44 -10.74 4.67
CA ARG A 138 15.06 -9.50 4.01
C ARG A 138 14.29 -9.69 2.71
N GLY A 139 14.73 -10.64 1.87
CA GLY A 139 14.03 -10.96 0.62
C GLY A 139 12.60 -11.48 0.83
N ARG A 140 12.39 -12.36 1.81
CA ARG A 140 11.06 -12.92 2.12
C ARG A 140 10.12 -11.86 2.67
N LEU A 141 10.60 -11.01 3.59
CA LEU A 141 9.81 -9.96 4.21
C LEU A 141 9.46 -8.85 3.21
N ALA A 142 10.40 -8.51 2.31
CA ALA A 142 10.16 -7.55 1.23
C ALA A 142 9.14 -8.05 0.18
N ALA A 143 9.00 -9.38 0.02
CA ALA A 143 8.03 -9.97 -0.89
C ALA A 143 6.59 -10.06 -0.30
N LEU A 144 6.43 -9.92 1.01
CA LEU A 144 5.12 -10.07 1.68
C LEU A 144 4.06 -9.08 1.18
N PRO A 145 4.34 -7.77 0.99
CA PRO A 145 3.33 -6.84 0.47
C PRO A 145 2.83 -7.22 -0.91
N GLN A 146 3.74 -7.70 -1.77
CA GLN A 146 3.38 -8.14 -3.12
C GLN A 146 2.55 -9.42 -3.08
N PHE A 147 2.93 -10.38 -2.23
CA PHE A 147 2.15 -11.59 -2.01
C PHE A 147 0.74 -11.27 -1.49
N MET A 148 0.63 -10.36 -0.51
CA MET A 148 -0.64 -9.88 0.01
C MET A 148 -1.46 -9.11 -1.03
N ALA A 149 -0.81 -8.36 -1.94
CA ALA A 149 -1.49 -7.73 -3.06
C ALA A 149 -2.10 -8.78 -4.01
N THR A 150 -1.36 -9.81 -4.39
CA THR A 150 -1.91 -10.89 -5.23
C THR A 150 -3.07 -11.61 -4.54
N LEU A 151 -2.94 -11.92 -3.24
CA LEU A 151 -4.04 -12.47 -2.44
C LEU A 151 -5.25 -11.52 -2.40
N GLY A 152 -5.00 -10.22 -2.27
CA GLY A 152 -6.02 -9.18 -2.31
C GLY A 152 -6.79 -9.18 -3.63
N ILE A 153 -6.10 -9.30 -4.77
CA ILE A 153 -6.74 -9.39 -6.08
C ILE A 153 -7.67 -10.61 -6.15
N CYS A 154 -7.17 -11.79 -5.75
CA CYS A 154 -7.98 -13.01 -5.73
C CYS A 154 -9.22 -12.86 -4.85
N LEU A 155 -9.04 -12.40 -3.61
CA LEU A 155 -10.15 -12.20 -2.67
C LEU A 155 -11.10 -11.09 -3.12
N GLY A 156 -10.62 -10.08 -3.84
CA GLY A 156 -11.45 -9.04 -4.45
C GLY A 156 -12.41 -9.61 -5.50
N TYR A 157 -11.91 -10.49 -6.38
CA TYR A 157 -12.76 -11.20 -7.33
C TYR A 157 -13.78 -12.12 -6.66
N PHE A 158 -13.36 -12.92 -5.66
CA PHE A 158 -14.28 -13.78 -4.93
C PHE A 158 -15.33 -12.97 -4.16
N SER A 159 -14.95 -11.85 -3.58
CA SER A 159 -15.88 -10.94 -2.91
C SER A 159 -16.87 -10.36 -3.91
N CYS A 160 -16.42 -9.89 -5.07
CA CYS A 160 -17.34 -9.40 -6.10
C CYS A 160 -18.24 -10.49 -6.66
N TYR A 161 -17.74 -11.72 -6.83
CA TYR A 161 -18.53 -12.86 -7.28
C TYR A 161 -19.64 -13.21 -6.29
N THR A 162 -19.31 -13.34 -5.00
CA THR A 162 -20.29 -13.63 -3.95
C THR A 162 -21.31 -12.50 -3.80
N THR A 163 -20.85 -11.25 -3.88
CA THR A 163 -21.72 -10.09 -3.70
C THR A 163 -22.57 -9.77 -4.93
N SER A 164 -22.17 -10.23 -6.13
CA SER A 164 -22.94 -10.02 -7.37
C SER A 164 -24.32 -10.69 -7.37
N SER A 165 -24.50 -11.72 -6.53
CA SER A 165 -25.78 -12.41 -6.36
C SER A 165 -26.81 -11.62 -5.54
N LEU A 166 -26.37 -10.56 -4.84
CA LEU A 166 -27.26 -9.66 -4.11
C LEU A 166 -27.94 -8.70 -5.09
N LYS A 167 -29.26 -8.55 -4.97
CA LYS A 167 -30.05 -7.65 -5.83
C LYS A 167 -29.95 -6.18 -5.42
N ASP A 168 -29.52 -5.91 -4.19
CA ASP A 168 -29.47 -4.56 -3.63
C ASP A 168 -28.20 -3.81 -4.00
N SER A 169 -28.24 -2.48 -3.85
CA SER A 169 -27.06 -1.60 -4.00
C SER A 169 -25.91 -1.93 -3.05
N MET A 170 -26.16 -2.77 -2.04
CA MET A 170 -25.12 -3.34 -1.18
C MET A 170 -24.14 -4.23 -1.95
N ALA A 171 -24.53 -4.76 -3.12
CA ALA A 171 -23.72 -5.63 -3.96
C ALA A 171 -22.33 -5.05 -4.29
N TRP A 172 -22.29 -3.75 -4.62
CA TRP A 172 -21.04 -3.08 -4.97
C TRP A 172 -20.45 -2.26 -3.82
N ARG A 173 -21.23 -1.98 -2.76
CA ARG A 173 -20.78 -1.21 -1.59
C ARG A 173 -20.02 -2.05 -0.57
N LEU A 174 -20.40 -3.33 -0.40
CA LEU A 174 -19.78 -4.24 0.57
C LEU A 174 -18.26 -4.39 0.38
N PRO A 175 -17.73 -4.57 -0.85
CA PRO A 175 -16.27 -4.61 -1.03
C PRO A 175 -15.56 -3.35 -0.52
N TYR A 176 -16.13 -2.16 -0.74
CA TYR A 176 -15.55 -0.91 -0.21
C TYR A 176 -15.65 -0.82 1.31
N ILE A 177 -16.71 -1.34 1.93
CA ILE A 177 -16.82 -1.39 3.39
C ILE A 177 -15.72 -2.29 4.00
N VAL A 178 -15.42 -3.42 3.35
CA VAL A 178 -14.30 -4.29 3.76
C VAL A 178 -12.97 -3.52 3.68
N MET A 179 -12.75 -2.75 2.61
CA MET A 179 -11.54 -1.91 2.49
C MET A 179 -11.43 -0.88 3.62
N VAL A 180 -12.55 -0.25 4.03
CA VAL A 180 -12.58 0.69 5.16
C VAL A 180 -12.15 -0.02 6.44
N ALA A 181 -12.69 -1.20 6.73
CA ALA A 181 -12.34 -1.98 7.92
C ALA A 181 -10.84 -2.35 7.95
N VAL A 182 -10.30 -2.83 6.82
CA VAL A 182 -8.89 -3.19 6.71
C VAL A 182 -7.98 -1.96 6.79
N SER A 183 -8.40 -0.81 6.25
CA SER A 183 -7.68 0.46 6.39
C SER A 183 -7.62 0.94 7.84
N ILE A 184 -8.72 0.85 8.59
CA ILE A 184 -8.74 1.17 10.02
C ILE A 184 -7.79 0.23 10.78
N MET A 185 -7.85 -1.07 10.50
CA MET A 185 -6.93 -2.04 11.09
C MET A 185 -5.47 -1.66 10.81
N LEU A 186 -5.13 -1.33 9.56
CA LEU A 186 -3.78 -0.90 9.19
C LEU A 186 -3.35 0.36 9.95
N ALA A 187 -4.24 1.35 10.10
CA ALA A 187 -3.97 2.55 10.86
C ALA A 187 -3.72 2.24 12.36
N LEU A 188 -4.48 1.33 12.95
CA LEU A 188 -4.27 0.89 14.34
C LEU A 188 -2.93 0.15 14.51
N VAL A 189 -2.58 -0.72 13.57
CA VAL A 189 -1.28 -1.41 13.53
C VAL A 189 -0.12 -0.41 13.47
N CYS A 190 -0.23 0.63 12.65
CA CYS A 190 0.80 1.67 12.55
C CYS A 190 1.00 2.45 13.85
N ARG A 191 -0.01 2.52 14.72
CA ARG A 191 0.11 3.16 16.05
C ARG A 191 0.75 2.25 17.09
N ALA A 192 0.62 0.93 16.93
CA ALA A 192 1.18 -0.05 17.84
C ALA A 192 2.66 -0.37 17.53
N LEU A 193 3.07 -0.23 16.26
CA LEU A 193 4.43 -0.53 15.82
C LEU A 193 5.43 0.58 16.17
N PRO A 194 6.68 0.21 16.53
CA PRO A 194 7.75 1.18 16.70
C PRO A 194 8.23 1.69 15.34
N GLU A 195 8.77 2.91 15.32
CA GLU A 195 9.42 3.43 14.11
C GLU A 195 10.66 2.59 13.76
N SER A 196 11.07 2.63 12.49
CA SER A 196 12.18 1.83 12.00
C SER A 196 13.46 2.01 12.85
N PRO A 197 14.06 0.95 13.40
CA PRO A 197 15.30 1.03 14.18
C PRO A 197 16.43 1.68 13.39
N ARG A 198 16.50 1.39 12.08
CA ARG A 198 17.48 1.98 11.18
C ARG A 198 17.29 3.49 11.04
N TRP A 199 16.04 3.95 10.90
CA TRP A 199 15.72 5.37 10.84
C TRP A 199 16.04 6.08 12.16
N LEU A 200 15.73 5.45 13.31
CA LEU A 200 16.01 5.99 14.64
C LEU A 200 17.51 6.18 14.89
N LEU A 201 18.34 5.19 14.53
CA LEU A 201 19.80 5.29 14.62
C LEU A 201 20.36 6.42 13.76
N LEU A 202 19.82 6.62 12.55
CA LEU A 202 20.27 7.64 11.61
C LEU A 202 20.01 9.06 12.13
N TRP A 203 18.92 9.24 12.89
CA TRP A 203 18.59 10.48 13.58
C TRP A 203 19.24 10.63 14.97
N GLY A 204 20.15 9.72 15.35
CA GLY A 204 20.87 9.75 16.62
C GLY A 204 20.03 9.36 17.84
N ARG A 205 18.84 8.80 17.64
CA ARG A 205 17.92 8.35 18.72
C ARG A 205 18.21 6.90 19.11
N THR A 206 19.39 6.65 19.65
CA THR A 206 19.88 5.30 19.98
C THR A 206 19.04 4.60 21.04
N SER A 207 18.59 5.32 22.09
CA SER A 207 17.71 4.75 23.13
C SER A 207 16.39 4.22 22.55
N ASP A 208 15.78 4.98 21.64
CA ASP A 208 14.52 4.61 21.02
C ASP A 208 14.71 3.47 20.01
N ALA A 209 15.84 3.43 19.32
CA ALA A 209 16.20 2.33 18.44
C ALA A 209 16.35 1.01 19.21
N MET A 210 16.94 1.04 20.41
CA MET A 210 17.07 -0.14 21.27
C MET A 210 15.70 -0.61 21.77
N ALA A 211 14.84 0.30 22.21
CA ALA A 211 13.47 -0.02 22.61
C ALA A 211 12.64 -0.60 21.44
N ALA A 212 12.85 -0.10 20.22
CA ALA A 212 12.22 -0.63 19.01
C ALA A 212 12.69 -2.05 18.68
N LEU A 213 13.98 -2.35 18.86
CA LEU A 213 14.54 -3.70 18.66
C LEU A 213 14.01 -4.70 19.69
N GLU A 214 13.91 -4.29 20.96
CA GLU A 214 13.32 -5.09 22.03
C GLU A 214 11.83 -5.38 21.75
N LEU A 215 11.07 -4.36 21.31
CA LEU A 215 9.67 -4.51 20.95
C LEU A 215 9.45 -5.35 19.67
N LEU A 216 10.46 -5.49 18.82
CA LEU A 216 10.43 -6.33 17.62
C LEU A 216 10.97 -7.75 17.86
N ASP A 217 11.32 -8.07 19.11
CA ASP A 217 11.86 -9.35 19.58
C ASP A 217 13.13 -9.75 18.80
N PHE A 218 14.02 -8.78 18.58
CA PHE A 218 15.33 -9.03 17.99
C PHE A 218 16.31 -9.55 19.04
N ASP A 219 17.09 -10.58 18.66
CA ASP A 219 18.26 -10.96 19.42
C ASP A 219 19.30 -9.83 19.40
N MET A 220 19.83 -9.46 20.56
CA MET A 220 20.76 -8.33 20.71
C MET A 220 22.05 -8.52 19.92
N ASP A 221 22.49 -9.76 19.72
CA ASP A 221 23.67 -10.10 18.91
C ASP A 221 23.39 -10.04 17.40
N GLU A 222 22.17 -10.34 16.96
CA GLU A 222 21.72 -10.13 15.58
C GLU A 222 21.55 -8.63 15.30
N ALA A 223 20.95 -7.89 16.24
CA ALA A 223 20.74 -6.46 16.11
C ALA A 223 22.04 -5.65 16.06
N ARG A 224 23.06 -6.05 16.83
CA ARG A 224 24.40 -5.44 16.78
C ARG A 224 25.06 -5.60 15.41
N ARG A 225 24.96 -6.79 14.82
CA ARG A 225 25.54 -7.10 13.51
C ARG A 225 24.84 -6.35 12.37
N ASP A 226 23.50 -6.37 12.35
CA ASP A 226 22.73 -5.84 11.22
C ASP A 226 22.48 -4.32 11.31
N PHE A 227 22.38 -3.74 12.51
CA PHE A 227 21.99 -2.33 12.69
C PHE A 227 23.09 -1.43 13.26
N LEU A 228 23.82 -1.87 14.29
CA LEU A 228 24.75 -1.01 15.04
C LEU A 228 26.15 -0.92 14.41
N ASN A 229 26.61 -1.97 13.73
CA ASN A 229 27.93 -2.01 13.10
C ASN A 229 27.97 -1.44 11.67
N THR A 230 26.81 -1.15 11.09
CA THR A 230 26.75 -0.53 9.75
C THR A 230 26.96 0.98 9.89
N PRO A 231 28.00 1.59 9.27
CA PRO A 231 28.17 3.04 9.28
C PRO A 231 26.94 3.69 8.69
N GLN A 232 26.18 4.41 9.51
CA GLN A 232 25.02 5.17 9.06
C GLN A 232 25.48 6.60 8.78
N GLU A 233 25.78 6.89 7.52
CA GLU A 233 25.92 8.27 7.08
C GLU A 233 24.55 8.96 7.09
N GLN A 234 24.45 10.08 7.81
CA GLN A 234 23.30 10.96 7.69
C GLN A 234 23.22 11.50 6.27
N PRO A 235 22.05 11.47 5.61
CA PRO A 235 21.89 12.06 4.29
C PRO A 235 21.96 13.58 4.45
N SER A 236 23.15 14.14 4.27
CA SER A 236 23.46 15.58 4.33
C SER A 236 22.97 16.37 3.11
N LEU A 237 22.12 15.76 2.28
CA LEU A 237 21.73 16.28 0.97
C LEU A 237 20.39 17.03 1.04
N SER A 238 20.35 18.19 0.39
CA SER A 238 19.14 19.00 0.22
C SER A 238 18.05 18.25 -0.56
N ALA A 239 16.77 18.52 -0.32
CA ALA A 239 15.63 17.83 -0.96
C ALA A 239 15.71 17.82 -2.51
N ARG A 240 16.24 18.89 -3.12
CA ARG A 240 16.51 18.94 -4.58
C ARG A 240 17.64 18.02 -4.99
N GLN A 241 18.70 17.92 -4.18
CA GLN A 241 19.82 17.03 -4.44
C GLN A 241 19.41 15.57 -4.30
N ASN A 242 18.54 15.22 -3.33
CA ASN A 242 17.98 13.88 -3.19
C ASN A 242 17.09 13.47 -4.36
N PHE A 243 16.30 14.39 -4.94
CA PHE A 243 15.48 14.10 -6.12
C PHE A 243 16.31 13.89 -7.40
N LEU A 244 17.42 14.63 -7.54
CA LEU A 244 18.32 14.54 -8.70
C LEU A 244 19.43 13.48 -8.55
N LEU A 245 19.69 13.00 -7.32
CA LEU A 245 20.72 12.00 -7.00
C LEU A 245 20.57 10.70 -7.81
N PRO A 246 19.36 10.12 -7.97
CA PRO A 246 19.17 8.88 -8.73
C PRO A 246 19.58 9.01 -10.20
N PHE A 247 19.58 10.22 -10.74
CA PHE A 247 19.96 10.51 -12.13
C PHE A 247 21.45 10.90 -12.27
N ARG A 248 22.21 10.96 -11.18
CA ARG A 248 23.64 11.30 -11.17
C ARG A 248 24.54 10.06 -11.19
N GLY A 249 25.73 10.25 -11.79
CA GLY A 249 26.80 9.29 -12.11
C GLY A 249 26.62 7.84 -11.64
N PRO A 250 26.98 7.50 -10.39
CA PRO A 250 27.07 6.10 -9.93
C PRO A 250 25.71 5.40 -9.78
N TYR A 251 24.61 6.16 -9.65
CA TYR A 251 23.27 5.59 -9.43
C TYR A 251 22.43 5.52 -10.72
N ARG A 252 22.83 6.25 -11.77
CA ARG A 252 22.05 6.37 -13.02
C ARG A 252 21.73 5.03 -13.67
N SER A 253 22.68 4.09 -13.74
CA SER A 253 22.46 2.77 -14.34
C SER A 253 21.45 1.93 -13.54
N ARG A 254 21.47 2.04 -12.20
CA ARG A 254 20.54 1.33 -11.31
C ARG A 254 19.13 1.93 -11.42
N THR A 255 19.03 3.26 -11.47
CA THR A 255 17.76 3.96 -11.65
C THR A 255 17.15 3.68 -13.02
N LEU A 256 17.94 3.71 -14.09
CA LEU A 256 17.46 3.39 -15.44
C LEU A 256 17.00 1.94 -15.55
N LEU A 257 17.71 1.00 -14.92
CA LEU A 257 17.29 -0.39 -14.86
C LEU A 257 15.98 -0.54 -14.08
N ALA A 258 15.85 0.12 -12.93
CA ALA A 258 14.62 0.09 -12.14
C ALA A 258 13.43 0.69 -12.90
N LEU A 259 13.62 1.84 -13.55
CA LEU A 259 12.60 2.46 -14.40
C LEU A 259 12.21 1.55 -15.56
N PHE A 260 13.19 0.93 -16.22
CA PHE A 260 12.95 -0.02 -17.30
C PHE A 260 12.14 -1.23 -16.82
N ILE A 261 12.54 -1.86 -15.72
CA ILE A 261 11.83 -3.03 -15.16
C ILE A 261 10.41 -2.66 -14.76
N LEU A 262 10.20 -1.53 -14.06
CA LEU A 262 8.87 -1.09 -13.64
C LEU A 262 8.00 -0.71 -14.85
N SER A 263 8.59 -0.13 -15.89
CA SER A 263 7.87 0.21 -17.12
C SER A 263 7.46 -1.04 -17.89
N MET A 264 8.36 -2.02 -18.01
CA MET A 264 8.06 -3.31 -18.65
C MET A 264 7.02 -4.10 -17.84
N ALA A 265 7.06 -4.04 -16.51
CA ALA A 265 6.06 -4.67 -15.66
C ALA A 265 4.66 -4.10 -15.93
N GLN A 266 4.52 -2.77 -16.05
CA GLN A 266 3.22 -2.16 -16.39
C GLN A 266 2.84 -2.35 -17.87
N LEU A 267 3.81 -2.32 -18.78
CA LEU A 267 3.58 -2.51 -20.22
C LEU A 267 3.19 -3.97 -20.57
N SER A 268 3.50 -4.93 -19.69
CA SER A 268 3.06 -6.32 -19.84
C SER A 268 1.53 -6.47 -19.95
N GLY A 269 0.78 -5.43 -19.57
CA GLY A 269 -0.68 -5.41 -19.66
C GLY A 269 -1.35 -6.16 -18.51
N ILE A 270 -0.62 -6.48 -17.44
CA ILE A 270 -1.18 -7.19 -16.26
C ILE A 270 -2.39 -6.46 -15.67
N ASP A 271 -2.34 -5.13 -15.59
CA ASP A 271 -3.44 -4.30 -15.12
C ASP A 271 -4.63 -4.37 -16.07
N ALA A 272 -4.39 -4.32 -17.40
CA ALA A 272 -5.46 -4.45 -18.39
C ALA A 272 -6.15 -5.81 -18.30
N ILE A 273 -5.39 -6.90 -18.13
CA ILE A 273 -5.94 -8.26 -17.93
C ILE A 273 -6.72 -8.34 -16.62
N THR A 274 -6.26 -7.68 -15.56
CA THR A 274 -6.94 -7.70 -14.25
C THR A 274 -8.25 -6.88 -14.29
N TYR A 275 -8.24 -5.73 -14.95
CA TYR A 275 -9.45 -4.91 -15.07
C TYR A 275 -10.46 -5.47 -16.07
N VAL A 276 -10.00 -6.11 -17.16
CA VAL A 276 -10.85 -6.60 -18.27
C VAL A 276 -11.10 -8.10 -18.20
N GLY A 277 -10.35 -8.87 -17.41
CA GLY A 277 -10.46 -10.33 -17.33
C GLY A 277 -11.84 -10.81 -16.89
N CYS A 278 -12.56 -10.01 -16.10
CA CYS A 278 -13.95 -10.26 -15.71
C CYS A 278 -14.95 -10.07 -16.88
N CYS A 279 -14.54 -9.42 -17.96
CA CYS A 279 -15.36 -9.11 -19.14
C CYS A 279 -15.24 -10.15 -20.26
N LEU A 280 -14.35 -11.14 -20.14
CA LEU A 280 -14.27 -12.20 -21.15
C LEU A 280 -15.57 -13.02 -21.10
N PRO A 281 -16.25 -13.20 -22.25
CA PRO A 281 -17.48 -13.98 -22.29
C PRO A 281 -17.19 -15.40 -21.79
N ARG A 282 -18.09 -15.92 -20.94
CA ARG A 282 -18.04 -17.30 -20.44
C ARG A 282 -17.95 -18.24 -21.67
N PRO A 283 -16.85 -18.99 -21.87
CA PRO A 283 -16.78 -19.94 -22.98
C PRO A 283 -17.60 -21.22 -22.74
N PHE A 284 -18.29 -21.32 -21.59
CA PHE A 284 -19.05 -22.51 -21.22
C PHE A 284 -20.39 -22.12 -20.59
N SER A 285 -21.41 -22.10 -21.43
CA SER A 285 -22.82 -22.35 -21.11
C SER A 285 -23.50 -22.89 -22.35
#